data_AF-A0A955F1J2-F1
#
_entry.id   AF-A0A955F1J2-F1
#
_cell.length_a   1.000
_cell.length_b   1.000
_cell.length_c   1.000
_cell.angle_alpha   90.00
_cell.angle_beta   90.00
_cell.angle_gamma   90.00
#
_symmetry.space_group_name_H-M   'P 1'
#
loop_
_entity.id
_entity.type
_entity.pdbx_description
1 polymer ?
#
loop_
_entity_poly.entity_id
_entity_poly.type
_entity_poly.pdbx_seq_one_letter_code
_entity_poly.pdbx_strand_id
1 'polypeptide(L)'
;MDAVDHRPTLRIWVLLGGKSGDDAQVLALADRLGLPYETRRLEYNWLRRLPNPVLGDRLISLRGGDPLRAPWPDLILAIGRRSAPVALAIKRLQGGSTRLIHLGRPRAALSAFDLVITTPQYGLPDAPNVIHANLPFRPQREALSATEVAAWRRRWGNTG
;
A
#
# COMPACT_ATOMS: atom_id res chain seq x y z
N MET A 1 -8.95 3.66 -40.61
CA MET A 1 -7.68 3.02 -40.18
C MET A 1 -7.29 3.71 -38.89
N ASP A 2 -7.83 3.20 -37.79
CA ASP A 2 -7.60 3.79 -36.47
C ASP A 2 -6.20 3.43 -36.01
N ALA A 3 -5.39 4.44 -35.73
CA ALA A 3 -4.08 4.27 -35.14
C ALA A 3 -4.27 3.67 -33.74
N VAL A 4 -3.94 2.38 -33.60
CA VAL A 4 -3.83 1.73 -32.29
C VAL A 4 -2.77 2.51 -31.50
N ASP A 5 -3.20 3.19 -30.44
CA ASP A 5 -2.34 3.93 -29.52
C ASP A 5 -1.43 2.92 -28.79
N HIS A 6 -0.16 2.81 -29.21
CA HIS A 6 0.82 1.88 -28.65
C HIS A 6 1.46 2.41 -27.35
N ARG A 7 0.69 3.11 -26.50
CA ARG A 7 1.20 3.48 -25.19
C ARG A 7 1.49 2.20 -24.39
N PRO A 8 2.72 2.00 -23.87
CA PRO A 8 3.00 0.85 -23.05
C PRO A 8 2.04 0.83 -21.86
N THR A 9 1.37 -0.30 -21.64
CA THR A 9 0.45 -0.47 -20.52
C THR A 9 1.21 -0.26 -19.22
N LEU A 10 0.83 0.77 -18.46
CA LEU A 10 1.43 1.10 -17.16
C LEU A 10 1.34 -0.11 -16.22
N ARG A 11 2.49 -0.67 -15.81
CA ARG A 11 2.52 -1.78 -14.87
C ARG A 11 2.51 -1.27 -13.43
N ILE A 12 1.41 -1.55 -12.74
CA ILE A 12 1.22 -1.16 -11.34
C ILE A 12 1.39 -2.40 -10.45
N TRP A 13 2.24 -2.31 -9.43
CA TRP A 13 2.34 -3.31 -8.38
C TRP A 13 1.76 -2.79 -7.06
N VAL A 14 0.94 -3.60 -6.41
CA VAL A 14 0.39 -3.34 -5.07
C VAL A 14 1.05 -4.28 -4.08
N LEU A 15 1.85 -3.74 -3.16
CA LEU A 15 2.57 -4.54 -2.16
C LEU A 15 1.67 -4.84 -0.96
N LEU A 16 1.42 -6.13 -0.70
CA LEU A 16 0.59 -6.59 0.41
C LEU A 16 1.45 -7.15 1.54
N GLY A 17 1.37 -6.55 2.72
CA GLY A 17 2.23 -6.85 3.87
C GLY A 17 1.64 -7.83 4.89
N GLY A 18 0.44 -8.37 4.63
CA GLY A 18 -0.24 -9.36 5.45
C GLY A 18 -0.99 -8.78 6.65
N LYS A 19 -1.08 -7.45 6.76
CA LYS A 19 -1.90 -6.79 7.77
C LYS A 19 -3.23 -6.42 7.12
N SER A 20 -4.31 -7.09 7.50
CA SER A 20 -5.63 -6.94 6.86
C SER A 20 -6.10 -5.48 6.74
N GLY A 21 -5.83 -4.66 7.76
CA GLY A 21 -6.14 -3.23 7.72
C GLY A 21 -5.35 -2.48 6.65
N ASP A 22 -4.01 -2.59 6.68
CA ASP A 22 -3.13 -1.90 5.73
C ASP A 22 -3.40 -2.38 4.29
N ASP A 23 -3.46 -3.71 4.08
CA ASP A 23 -3.70 -4.33 2.78
C ASP A 23 -5.03 -3.86 2.17
N ALA A 24 -6.09 -3.74 2.98
CA ALA A 24 -7.38 -3.22 2.54
C ALA A 24 -7.32 -1.75 2.09
N GLN A 25 -6.52 -0.90 2.73
CA GLN A 25 -6.42 0.51 2.32
C GLN A 25 -5.66 0.69 1.01
N VAL A 26 -4.55 -0.04 0.83
CA VAL A 26 -3.75 0.06 -0.39
C VAL A 26 -4.47 -0.53 -1.59
N LEU A 27 -5.25 -1.60 -1.39
CA LEU A 27 -6.16 -2.14 -2.42
C LEU A 27 -7.27 -1.13 -2.74
N ALA A 28 -7.90 -0.52 -1.74
CA ALA A 28 -8.92 0.50 -1.98
C ALA A 28 -8.40 1.72 -2.75
N LEU A 29 -7.12 2.09 -2.55
CA LEU A 29 -6.47 3.10 -3.38
C LEU A 29 -6.29 2.60 -4.82
N ALA A 30 -5.77 1.38 -4.99
CA ALA A 30 -5.55 0.77 -6.30
C ALA A 30 -6.85 0.68 -7.11
N ASP A 31 -7.94 0.23 -6.49
CA ASP A 31 -9.26 0.11 -7.12
C ASP A 31 -9.78 1.48 -7.58
N ARG A 32 -9.56 2.54 -6.79
CA ARG A 32 -9.95 3.92 -7.14
C ARG A 32 -9.12 4.51 -8.28
N LEU A 33 -7.92 4.00 -8.55
CA LEU A 33 -7.17 4.42 -9.74
C LEU A 33 -7.85 3.94 -11.03
N GLY A 34 -8.67 2.88 -10.97
CA GLY A 34 -9.37 2.33 -12.13
C GLY A 34 -8.43 1.73 -13.19
N LEU A 35 -7.18 1.45 -12.82
CA LEU A 35 -6.15 0.89 -13.69
C LEU A 35 -5.84 -0.56 -13.29
N PRO A 36 -5.49 -1.43 -14.24
CA PRO A 36 -5.09 -2.79 -13.92
C PRO A 36 -3.82 -2.79 -13.06
N TYR A 37 -3.79 -3.68 -12.06
CA TYR A 37 -2.65 -3.83 -11.17
C TYR A 37 -2.38 -5.29 -10.82
N GLU A 38 -1.13 -5.58 -10.47
CA GLU A 38 -0.70 -6.88 -9.95
C GLU A 38 -0.45 -6.76 -8.45
N THR A 39 -1.00 -7.68 -7.66
CA THR A 39 -0.65 -7.75 -6.23
C THR A 39 0.66 -8.50 -6.05
N ARG A 40 1.49 -8.05 -5.11
CA ARG A 40 2.69 -8.75 -4.65
C ARG A 40 2.61 -8.94 -3.14
N ARG A 41 2.26 -10.14 -2.70
CA ARG A 41 2.27 -10.51 -1.29
C ARG A 41 3.70 -10.68 -0.80
N LEU A 42 4.00 -9.98 0.29
CA LEU A 42 5.30 -9.98 0.94
C LEU A 42 5.24 -10.83 2.20
N GLU A 43 6.03 -11.90 2.24
CA GLU A 43 6.17 -12.71 3.44
C GLU A 43 7.48 -12.37 4.13
N TYR A 44 7.35 -11.98 5.40
CA TYR A 44 8.49 -11.55 6.19
C TYR A 44 8.91 -12.61 7.20
N ASN A 45 10.20 -12.69 7.44
CA ASN A 45 10.78 -13.51 8.49
C ASN A 45 10.74 -12.85 9.87
N TRP A 46 11.29 -13.54 10.88
CA TRP A 46 11.36 -13.05 12.26
C TRP A 46 12.07 -11.70 12.41
N LEU A 47 12.96 -11.33 11.47
CA LEU A 47 13.62 -10.01 11.44
C LEU A 47 12.60 -8.88 11.17
N ARG A 48 11.33 -9.18 10.84
CA ARG A 48 10.19 -8.25 10.92
C ARG A 48 9.99 -7.66 12.32
N ARG A 49 10.76 -8.03 13.34
CA ARG A 49 10.76 -7.36 14.64
C ARG A 49 11.82 -6.26 14.77
N LEU A 50 12.86 -6.26 13.94
CA LEU A 50 13.97 -5.31 14.05
C LEU A 50 13.61 -3.89 13.56
N PRO A 51 14.23 -2.83 14.13
CA PRO A 51 14.09 -1.45 13.64
C PRO A 51 14.60 -1.29 12.21
N ASN A 52 13.98 -0.41 11.41
CA ASN A 52 14.38 -0.17 10.01
C ASN A 52 15.88 0.17 9.81
N PRO A 53 16.54 0.96 10.70
CA PRO A 53 17.99 1.23 10.56
C PRO A 53 18.85 -0.03 10.62
N VAL A 54 18.39 -1.08 11.33
CA VAL A 54 19.11 -2.35 11.49
C VAL A 54 18.92 -3.28 10.29
N LEU A 55 17.77 -3.20 9.61
CA LEU A 55 17.51 -3.98 8.41
C LEU A 55 18.11 -3.35 7.14
N GLY A 56 18.38 -2.05 7.17
CA GLY A 56 18.76 -1.28 5.98
C GLY A 56 17.69 -1.37 4.87
N ASP A 57 18.07 -0.88 3.68
CA ASP A 57 17.26 -1.01 2.46
C ASP A 57 17.34 -2.41 1.83
N ARG A 58 17.85 -3.37 2.60
CA ARG A 58 18.14 -4.71 2.13
C ARG A 58 16.91 -5.57 2.39
N LEU A 59 16.52 -6.36 1.38
CA LEU A 59 15.39 -7.29 1.39
C LEU A 59 15.54 -8.46 2.39
N ILE A 60 16.41 -8.34 3.41
CA ILE A 60 16.81 -9.39 4.36
C ILE A 60 15.62 -9.90 5.17
N SER A 61 14.58 -9.07 5.35
CA SER A 61 13.36 -9.53 6.01
C SER A 61 12.45 -10.37 5.13
N LEU A 62 12.59 -10.38 3.81
CA LEU A 62 11.74 -11.21 2.95
C LEU A 62 12.20 -12.67 3.03
N ARG A 63 11.25 -13.59 3.24
CA ARG A 63 11.51 -15.05 3.24
C ARG A 63 10.64 -15.83 2.26
N GLY A 64 9.76 -15.15 1.54
CA GLY A 64 8.81 -15.77 0.62
C GLY A 64 7.84 -14.73 0.06
N GLY A 65 6.70 -15.22 -0.43
CA GLY A 65 5.71 -14.41 -1.13
C GLY A 65 5.88 -14.44 -2.65
N ASP A 66 5.21 -13.50 -3.32
CA ASP A 66 5.20 -13.46 -4.78
C ASP A 66 6.58 -13.10 -5.36
N PRO A 67 6.95 -13.65 -6.52
CA PRO A 67 8.21 -13.32 -7.17
C PRO A 67 8.35 -11.81 -7.45
N LEU A 68 9.38 -11.20 -6.88
CA LEU A 68 9.78 -9.83 -7.18
C LEU A 68 10.87 -9.85 -8.24
N ARG A 69 10.46 -10.11 -9.48
CA ARG A 69 11.36 -10.18 -10.65
C ARG A 69 10.74 -9.46 -11.83
N ALA A 70 11.57 -9.20 -12.84
CA ALA A 70 11.12 -8.66 -14.11
C ALA A 70 9.93 -9.46 -14.70
N PRO A 71 9.00 -8.81 -15.42
CA PRO A 71 9.07 -7.41 -15.84
C PRO A 71 8.66 -6.46 -14.69
N TRP A 72 9.50 -5.47 -14.43
CA TRP A 72 9.37 -4.61 -13.27
C TRP A 72 8.24 -3.58 -13.43
N PRO A 73 7.70 -3.03 -12.31
CA PRO A 73 6.61 -2.07 -12.37
C PRO A 73 7.09 -0.65 -12.70
N ASP A 74 6.21 0.12 -13.33
CA ASP A 74 6.35 1.57 -13.49
C ASP A 74 5.91 2.32 -12.22
N LEU A 75 4.93 1.77 -11.50
CA LEU A 75 4.34 2.32 -10.29
C LEU A 75 4.21 1.25 -9.20
N ILE A 76 4.61 1.59 -7.98
CA ILE A 76 4.36 0.79 -6.79
C ILE A 76 3.45 1.54 -5.83
N LEU A 77 2.39 0.87 -5.40
CA LEU A 77 1.57 1.26 -4.26
C LEU A 77 1.98 0.43 -3.05
N ALA A 78 2.36 1.12 -1.98
CA ALA A 78 2.84 0.50 -0.75
C ALA A 78 2.19 1.16 0.47
N ILE A 79 2.12 0.43 1.58
CA ILE A 79 1.57 0.95 2.84
C ILE A 79 2.39 0.52 4.05
N GLY A 80 2.61 1.48 4.93
CA GLY A 80 3.23 1.27 6.23
C GLY A 80 4.71 0.88 6.18
N ARG A 81 5.27 0.77 7.37
CA ARG A 81 6.72 0.66 7.59
C ARG A 81 7.44 -0.49 6.87
N ARG A 82 6.76 -1.61 6.60
CA ARG A 82 7.40 -2.86 6.15
C ARG A 82 7.46 -3.02 4.64
N SER A 83 6.53 -2.44 3.90
CA SER A 83 6.56 -2.43 2.44
C SER A 83 7.51 -1.36 1.89
N ALA A 84 7.74 -0.27 2.64
CA ALA A 84 8.62 0.84 2.24
C ALA A 84 10.03 0.40 1.81
N PRO A 85 10.80 -0.39 2.59
CA PRO A 85 12.13 -0.83 2.16
C PRO A 85 12.11 -1.68 0.88
N VAL A 86 11.06 -2.48 0.67
CA VAL A 86 10.90 -3.32 -0.52
C VAL A 86 10.66 -2.45 -1.75
N ALA A 87 9.75 -1.49 -1.64
CA ALA A 87 9.46 -0.52 -2.71
C ALA A 87 10.71 0.28 -3.11
N LEU A 88 11.47 0.76 -2.12
CA LEU A 88 12.72 1.48 -2.33
C LEU A 88 13.80 0.62 -2.99
N ALA A 89 13.93 -0.64 -2.57
CA ALA A 89 14.86 -1.57 -3.19
C ALA A 89 14.53 -1.81 -4.68
N ILE A 90 13.25 -2.01 -5.02
CA ILE A 90 12.81 -2.16 -6.42
C ILE A 90 13.11 -0.90 -7.24
N LYS A 91 12.78 0.29 -6.71
CA LYS A 91 13.09 1.57 -7.39
C LYS A 91 14.59 1.70 -7.69
N ARG A 92 15.45 1.32 -6.74
CA ARG A 92 16.91 1.35 -6.92
C ARG A 92 17.41 0.33 -7.93
N LEU A 93 16.86 -0.90 -7.92
CA LEU A 93 17.20 -1.93 -8.91
C LEU A 93 16.87 -1.48 -10.34
N GLN A 94 15.86 -0.61 -10.50
CA GLN A 94 15.51 -0.01 -11.79
C GLN A 94 16.16 1.36 -12.06
N GLY A 95 17.19 1.75 -11.32
CA GLY A 95 17.87 3.03 -11.54
C GLY A 95 16.99 4.26 -11.30
N GLY A 96 15.92 4.13 -10.51
CA GLY A 96 15.02 5.22 -10.16
C GLY A 96 13.77 5.37 -11.04
N SER A 97 13.59 4.54 -12.07
CA SER A 97 12.46 4.67 -13.00
C SER A 97 11.09 4.35 -12.39
N THR A 98 11.03 3.56 -11.32
CA THR A 98 9.79 3.24 -10.61
C THR A 98 9.28 4.42 -9.80
N ARG A 99 8.02 4.81 -10.02
CA ARG A 99 7.31 5.74 -9.14
C ARG A 99 6.77 5.03 -7.90
N LEU A 100 6.85 5.66 -6.74
CA LEU A 100 6.42 5.12 -5.45
C LEU A 100 5.36 6.02 -4.81
N ILE A 101 4.18 5.46 -4.59
CA ILE A 101 3.13 6.07 -3.75
C ILE A 101 3.05 5.25 -2.46
N HIS A 102 3.20 5.94 -1.32
CA HIS A 102 3.21 5.30 -0.01
C HIS A 102 2.09 5.81 0.89
N LEU A 103 1.30 4.88 1.43
CA LEU A 103 0.28 5.19 2.43
C LEU A 103 0.82 5.09 3.87
N GLY A 104 0.43 6.04 4.72
CA GLY A 104 0.73 6.06 6.15
C GLY A 104 2.11 6.64 6.46
N ARG A 105 2.88 5.96 7.33
CA ARG A 105 4.22 6.41 7.75
C ARG A 105 5.31 5.43 7.28
N PRO A 106 6.12 5.78 6.27
CA PRO A 106 7.11 4.87 5.69
C PRO A 106 8.28 4.54 6.62
N ARG A 107 8.58 5.42 7.59
CA ARG A 107 9.76 5.32 8.48
C ARG A 107 11.06 5.23 7.65
N ALA A 108 11.11 6.03 6.60
CA ALA A 108 12.24 6.31 5.72
C ALA A 108 12.16 7.80 5.34
N ALA A 109 13.20 8.34 4.69
CA ALA A 109 13.19 9.72 4.21
C ALA A 109 12.01 9.94 3.25
N LEU A 110 11.20 10.98 3.48
CA LEU A 110 10.00 11.26 2.67
C LEU A 110 10.36 11.56 1.22
N SER A 111 11.52 12.20 0.98
CA SER A 111 12.06 12.47 -0.36
C SER A 111 12.41 11.23 -1.17
N ALA A 112 12.45 10.04 -0.55
CA ALA A 112 12.69 8.79 -1.26
C ALA A 112 11.44 8.27 -1.99
N PHE A 113 10.27 8.90 -1.76
CA PHE A 113 8.99 8.56 -2.36
C PHE A 113 8.54 9.67 -3.29
N ASP A 114 7.83 9.31 -4.37
CA ASP A 114 7.27 10.30 -5.30
C ASP A 114 5.98 10.93 -4.71
N LEU A 115 5.26 10.16 -3.88
CA LEU A 115 4.13 10.65 -3.11
C LEU A 115 3.96 9.87 -1.80
N VAL A 116 3.67 10.57 -0.70
CA VAL A 116 3.27 10.00 0.57
C VAL A 116 1.88 10.51 0.92
N ILE A 117 0.90 9.62 1.05
CA ILE A 117 -0.43 9.98 1.53
C ILE A 117 -0.56 9.48 2.96
N THR A 118 -0.76 10.40 3.89
CA THR A 118 -0.77 10.11 5.32
C THR A 118 -2.02 10.67 5.98
N THR A 119 -2.20 10.37 7.27
CA THR A 119 -3.24 10.98 8.09
C THR A 119 -2.60 11.79 9.22
N PRO A 120 -3.26 12.86 9.72
CA PRO A 120 -2.69 13.75 10.74
C PRO A 120 -2.13 13.02 11.98
N GLN A 121 -2.76 11.90 12.38
CA GLN A 121 -2.34 11.08 13.51
C GLN A 121 -0.89 10.56 13.43
N TYR A 122 -0.29 10.51 12.24
CA TYR A 122 1.09 10.09 12.07
C TYR A 122 2.11 11.19 12.31
N GLY A 123 1.69 12.46 12.45
CA GLY A 123 2.56 13.59 12.73
C GLY A 123 3.75 13.68 11.76
N LEU A 124 3.48 13.54 10.46
CA LEU A 124 4.49 13.80 9.44
C LEU A 124 4.56 15.31 9.17
N PRO A 125 5.76 15.86 8.90
CA PRO A 125 5.88 17.24 8.48
C PRO A 125 5.27 17.45 7.09
N ASP A 126 4.81 18.66 6.83
CA ASP A 126 4.45 19.08 5.48
C ASP A 126 5.68 19.01 4.57
N ALA A 127 5.49 18.49 3.36
CA ALA A 127 6.49 18.49 2.30
C ALA A 127 5.80 18.47 0.94
N PRO A 128 6.48 18.89 -0.15
CA PRO A 128 5.87 18.97 -1.49
C PRO A 128 5.27 17.66 -2.01
N ASN A 129 5.76 16.52 -1.52
CA ASN A 129 5.32 15.18 -1.89
C ASN A 129 4.49 14.50 -0.79
N VAL A 130 3.94 15.24 0.17
CA VAL A 130 3.13 14.70 1.27
C VAL A 130 1.71 15.26 1.19
N ILE A 131 0.74 14.37 1.19
CA ILE A 131 -0.69 14.71 1.27
C ILE A 131 -1.25 14.21 2.60
N HIS A 132 -1.87 15.11 3.36
CA HIS A 132 -2.58 14.79 4.58
C HIS A 132 -4.06 14.52 4.26
N ALA A 133 -4.41 13.25 4.13
CA ALA A 133 -5.80 12.82 4.02
C ALA A 133 -6.50 12.91 5.38
N ASN A 134 -7.74 13.40 5.39
CA ASN A 134 -8.54 13.54 6.62
C ASN A 134 -8.83 12.19 7.29
N LEU A 135 -9.02 11.14 6.49
CA LEU A 135 -9.35 9.80 6.94
C LEU A 135 -8.52 8.76 6.18
N PRO A 136 -8.25 7.58 6.79
CA PRO A 136 -7.66 6.46 6.08
C PRO A 136 -8.55 6.02 4.90
N PHE A 137 -7.92 5.55 3.82
CA PHE A 137 -8.67 4.94 2.72
C PHE A 137 -9.42 3.73 3.25
N ARG A 138 -10.69 3.61 2.87
CA ARG A 138 -11.51 2.45 3.21
C ARG A 138 -11.93 1.76 1.93
N PRO A 139 -11.92 0.41 1.91
CA PRO A 139 -12.64 -0.33 0.88
C PRO A 139 -14.07 0.17 0.81
N GLN A 140 -14.63 0.21 -0.39
CA GLN A 140 -16.05 0.45 -0.54
C GLN A 140 -16.78 -0.74 0.09
N ARG A 141 -17.33 -0.54 1.28
CA ARG A 141 -18.19 -1.54 1.93
C ARG A 141 -19.61 -1.30 1.45
N GLU A 142 -20.30 -2.36 1.07
CA GLU A 142 -21.75 -2.31 0.92
C GLU A 142 -22.41 -1.87 2.24
N ALA A 143 -23.58 -1.24 2.13
CA ALA A 143 -24.37 -0.90 3.30
C ALA A 143 -24.65 -2.17 4.12
N LEU A 144 -24.75 -2.04 5.46
CA LEU A 144 -25.11 -3.17 6.32
C LEU A 144 -26.42 -3.78 5.83
N SER A 145 -26.45 -5.10 5.70
CA SER A 145 -27.67 -5.81 5.32
C SER A 145 -28.77 -5.62 6.38
N ALA A 146 -30.03 -5.67 5.96
CA ALA A 146 -31.17 -5.62 6.89
C ALA A 146 -31.08 -6.72 7.96
N THR A 147 -30.51 -7.88 7.61
CA THR A 147 -30.28 -9.01 8.51
C THR A 147 -29.24 -8.70 9.60
N GLU A 148 -28.11 -8.08 9.25
CA GLU A 148 -27.10 -7.64 10.21
C GLU A 148 -27.68 -6.61 11.18
N VAL A 149 -28.40 -5.62 10.66
CA VAL A 149 -29.07 -4.59 11.47
C VAL A 149 -30.12 -5.21 12.41
N ALA A 150 -30.93 -6.15 11.92
CA ALA A 150 -31.94 -6.84 12.74
C ALA A 150 -31.31 -7.70 13.84
N ALA A 151 -30.18 -8.37 13.56
CA ALA A 151 -29.45 -9.15 14.55
C ALA A 151 -28.92 -8.27 15.68
N TRP A 152 -28.40 -7.09 15.37
CA TRP A 152 -27.93 -6.14 16.38
C TRP A 152 -29.10 -5.60 17.21
N ARG A 153 -30.22 -5.24 16.58
CA ARG A 153 -31.44 -4.82 17.29
C ARG A 153 -31.94 -5.88 18.26
N ARG A 154 -31.91 -7.17 17.89
CA ARG A 154 -32.28 -8.26 18.83
C ARG A 154 -31.32 -8.39 20.00
N ARG A 155 -30.02 -8.24 19.75
CA ARG A 155 -28.97 -8.41 20.78
C ARG A 155 -28.96 -7.27 21.80
N TRP A 156 -29.21 -6.04 21.35
CA TRP A 156 -29.06 -4.83 22.18
C TRP A 156 -30.39 -4.12 22.47
N GLY A 157 -31.48 -4.50 21.82
CA GLY A 157 -32.83 -3.94 22.04
C GLY A 157 -33.59 -4.57 23.21
N ASN A 158 -33.07 -5.62 23.85
CA ASN A 158 -33.64 -6.26 25.04
C ASN A 158 -32.93 -5.83 26.33
N THR A 159 -32.70 -4.53 26.50
CA THR A 159 -32.37 -3.96 27.82
C THR A 159 -33.55 -3.13 28.27
N GLY A 160 -34.60 -3.83 28.72
CA GLY A 160 -35.72 -3.27 29.46
C GLY A 160 -35.66 -3.77 30.89
#